data_AF-Q75PQ1-F1
#
_entry.id   AF-Q75PQ1-F1
#
_cell.length_a   1.000
_cell.length_b   1.000
_cell.length_c   1.000
_cell.angle_alpha   90.00
_cell.angle_beta   90.00
_cell.angle_gamma   90.00
#
_symmetry.space_group_name_H-M   'P 1'
#
loop_
_entity.id
_entity.type
_entity.pdbx_description
1 polymer ?
#
loop_
_entity_poly.entity_id
_entity_poly.type
_entity_poly.pdbx_seq_one_letter_code
_entity_poly.pdbx_strand_id
1 'polypeptide(L)'
;MPSSVHLGIAANLAHLQTLRLNDRVQMHNVLEPGNRSHAPSQVHISTGRIAALKAANKAIDDTWEILLYGSGNQQGHVQSSRGESYKRTALAYEFENRVDTGYSNPNYHQAFVAASVQAGNCDQMADVNALLLSVSGIHDRVSLVHANDVGHAFVSVGDERMPGGAVISDAWPEFGRALLQRDFALAGQTP
;
A
#
# COMPACT_ATOMS: atom_id res chain seq x y z
N MET A 1 31.60 6.13 10.32
CA MET A 1 30.30 6.71 9.95
C MET A 1 29.29 5.56 9.95
N PRO A 2 28.46 5.35 11.00
CA PRO A 2 27.45 4.32 10.90
C PRO A 2 26.26 4.87 10.12
N SER A 3 25.97 4.17 9.02
CA SER A 3 24.83 4.32 8.12
C SER A 3 23.51 4.17 8.87
N SER A 4 22.64 5.17 8.75
CA SER A 4 21.27 5.16 9.25
C SER A 4 20.46 4.05 8.58
N VAL A 5 20.00 3.10 9.38
CA VAL A 5 19.04 2.08 8.97
C VAL A 5 17.69 2.77 8.84
N HIS A 6 17.26 3.07 7.61
CA HIS A 6 15.88 3.46 7.35
C HIS A 6 14.98 2.24 7.60
N LEU A 7 14.24 2.28 8.70
CA LEU A 7 13.15 1.33 8.94
C LEU A 7 12.11 1.52 7.83
N GLY A 8 11.95 0.51 6.98
CA GLY A 8 10.81 0.43 6.08
C GLY A 8 9.52 0.40 6.89
N ILE A 9 8.58 1.26 6.55
CA ILE A 9 7.25 1.29 7.16
C ILE A 9 6.49 0.09 6.59
N ALA A 10 6.45 -1.00 7.35
CA ALA A 10 5.61 -2.14 7.05
C ALA A 10 4.27 -1.99 7.79
N ALA A 11 3.17 -2.34 7.13
CA ALA A 11 1.86 -2.52 7.74
C ALA A 11 2.01 -3.41 8.99
N ASN A 12 1.96 -2.80 10.18
CA ASN A 12 2.12 -3.38 11.52
C ASN A 12 2.58 -4.87 11.57
N LEU A 13 3.80 -5.13 11.08
CA LEU A 13 4.45 -6.45 11.13
C LEU A 13 5.15 -6.65 12.48
N ALA A 14 4.79 -5.90 13.52
CA ALA A 14 5.39 -6.00 14.86
C ALA A 14 5.35 -7.46 15.38
N HIS A 15 4.34 -8.24 14.99
CA HIS A 15 4.28 -9.65 15.31
C HIS A 15 5.29 -10.53 14.55
N LEU A 16 5.63 -10.20 13.29
CA LEU A 16 6.67 -10.90 12.54
C LEU A 16 8.07 -10.50 13.02
N GLN A 17 8.24 -9.33 13.64
CA GLN A 17 9.50 -8.92 14.28
C GLN A 17 9.83 -9.75 15.54
N THR A 18 8.85 -10.48 16.09
CA THR A 18 9.06 -11.37 17.25
C THR A 18 9.42 -12.81 16.88
N LEU A 19 9.46 -13.13 15.57
CA LEU A 19 9.80 -14.47 15.11
C LEU A 19 11.29 -14.76 15.32
N ARG A 20 11.58 -15.79 16.10
CA ARG A 20 12.93 -16.32 16.30
C ARG A 20 13.36 -17.09 15.05
N LEU A 21 14.66 -17.32 14.90
CA LEU A 21 15.28 -18.05 13.78
C LEU A 21 14.64 -19.42 13.47
N ASN A 22 13.93 -20.01 14.43
CA ASN A 22 13.28 -21.32 14.33
C ASN A 22 11.74 -21.28 14.40
N ASP A 23 11.14 -20.09 14.48
CA ASP A 23 9.69 -19.98 14.51
C ASP A 23 9.14 -20.32 13.12
N ARG A 24 8.37 -21.41 13.06
CA ARG A 24 7.73 -21.86 11.83
C ARG A 24 6.33 -21.27 11.76
N VAL A 25 6.14 -20.28 10.89
CA VAL A 25 4.80 -19.88 10.48
C VAL A 25 4.24 -20.99 9.60
N GLN A 26 3.24 -21.70 10.10
CA GLN A 26 2.52 -22.67 9.29
C GLN A 26 1.58 -21.91 8.35
N MET A 27 2.13 -21.51 7.21
CA MET A 27 1.42 -20.80 6.13
C MET A 27 0.05 -21.41 5.82
N HIS A 28 -0.07 -22.75 5.86
CA HIS A 28 -1.35 -23.40 5.64
C HIS A 28 -2.41 -23.04 6.69
N ASN A 29 -2.03 -22.94 7.97
CA ASN A 29 -2.96 -22.55 9.03
C ASN A 29 -3.39 -21.09 8.87
N VAL A 30 -2.50 -20.20 8.42
CA VAL A 30 -2.80 -18.78 8.20
C VAL A 30 -3.73 -18.58 6.99
N LEU A 31 -3.57 -19.39 5.94
CA LEU A 31 -4.27 -19.22 4.67
C LEU A 31 -5.52 -20.10 4.54
N GLU A 32 -5.75 -21.07 5.43
CA GLU A 32 -6.91 -21.97 5.36
C GLU A 32 -8.24 -21.24 5.64
N PRO A 33 -9.12 -21.12 4.64
CA PRO A 33 -10.41 -20.48 4.82
C PRO A 33 -11.27 -21.24 5.84
N GLY A 34 -11.79 -20.54 6.85
CA GLY A 34 -12.68 -21.14 7.85
C GLY A 34 -11.96 -21.95 8.94
N ASN A 35 -10.63 -21.90 9.02
CA ASN A 35 -9.90 -22.52 10.12
C ASN A 35 -10.37 -21.92 11.46
N ARG A 36 -10.78 -22.80 12.38
CA ARG A 36 -11.36 -22.43 13.68
C ARG A 36 -10.39 -21.68 14.58
N SER A 37 -9.09 -21.82 14.36
CA SER A 37 -8.06 -21.01 15.03
C SER A 37 -8.17 -19.52 14.70
N HIS A 38 -8.82 -19.15 13.58
CA HIS A 38 -9.12 -17.76 13.22
C HIS A 38 -10.43 -17.23 13.79
N ALA A 39 -11.31 -18.09 14.30
CA ALA A 39 -12.63 -17.69 14.85
C ALA A 39 -12.54 -16.59 15.94
N PRO A 40 -11.61 -16.63 16.92
CA PRO A 40 -11.44 -15.52 17.87
C PRO A 40 -10.88 -14.24 17.25
N SER A 41 -10.36 -14.29 16.02
CA SER A 41 -9.84 -13.15 15.25
C SER A 41 -10.85 -12.59 14.24
N GLN A 42 -12.08 -13.12 14.20
CA GLN A 42 -13.12 -12.64 13.30
C GLN A 42 -13.74 -11.33 13.82
N VAL A 43 -13.70 -10.30 12.98
CA VAL A 43 -14.28 -8.99 13.28
C VAL A 43 -15.57 -8.81 12.49
N HIS A 44 -16.65 -8.45 13.18
CA HIS A 44 -17.91 -8.08 12.55
C HIS A 44 -17.85 -6.65 12.00
N ILE A 45 -18.13 -6.50 10.71
CA ILE A 45 -18.16 -5.22 10.00
C ILE A 45 -19.35 -5.16 9.04
N SER A 46 -19.76 -3.96 8.61
CA SER A 46 -20.88 -3.80 7.69
C SER A 46 -20.56 -4.34 6.29
N THR A 47 -21.59 -4.73 5.53
CA THR A 47 -21.44 -5.23 4.15
C THR A 47 -20.69 -4.26 3.24
N GLY A 48 -21.00 -2.96 3.33
CA GLY A 48 -20.26 -1.93 2.58
C GLY A 48 -18.76 -1.93 2.89
N ARG A 49 -18.40 -2.19 4.16
CA ARG A 49 -16.99 -2.25 4.59
C ARG A 49 -16.27 -3.48 4.09
N ILE A 50 -16.96 -4.62 4.03
CA ILE A 50 -16.43 -5.82 3.36
C ILE A 50 -16.19 -5.53 1.89
N ALA A 51 -17.10 -4.83 1.21
CA ALA A 51 -16.92 -4.44 -0.18
C ALA A 51 -15.72 -3.50 -0.36
N ALA A 52 -15.58 -2.48 0.49
CA ALA A 52 -14.43 -1.58 0.50
C ALA A 52 -13.10 -2.32 0.75
N LEU A 53 -13.04 -3.22 1.73
CA LEU A 53 -11.84 -4.05 1.99
C LEU A 53 -11.48 -4.94 0.80
N LYS A 54 -12.47 -5.54 0.14
CA LYS A 54 -12.25 -6.38 -1.05
C LYS A 54 -11.73 -5.55 -2.22
N ALA A 55 -12.37 -4.41 -2.49
CA ALA A 55 -11.95 -3.50 -3.54
C ALA A 55 -10.54 -2.96 -3.28
N ALA A 56 -10.25 -2.55 -2.04
CA ALA A 56 -8.94 -2.05 -1.63
C ALA A 56 -7.84 -3.11 -1.74
N ASN A 57 -8.09 -4.36 -1.35
CA ASN A 57 -7.11 -5.44 -1.56
C ASN A 57 -6.89 -5.70 -3.05
N LYS A 58 -7.97 -5.73 -3.85
CA LYS A 58 -7.84 -5.89 -5.30
C LYS A 58 -7.01 -4.75 -5.91
N ALA A 59 -7.25 -3.51 -5.50
CA ALA A 59 -6.52 -2.36 -6.01
C ALA A 59 -5.03 -2.36 -5.58
N ILE A 60 -4.72 -2.86 -4.39
CA ILE A 60 -3.33 -3.13 -3.97
C ILE A 60 -2.69 -4.16 -4.90
N ASP A 61 -3.34 -5.30 -5.11
CA ASP A 61 -2.82 -6.37 -5.98
C ASP A 61 -2.63 -5.88 -7.42
N ASP A 62 -3.63 -5.20 -7.98
CA ASP A 62 -3.58 -4.61 -9.33
C ASP A 62 -2.48 -3.52 -9.44
N THR A 63 -2.24 -2.74 -8.38
CA THR A 63 -1.14 -1.76 -8.35
C THR A 63 0.22 -2.45 -8.47
N TRP A 64 0.40 -3.58 -7.77
CA TRP A 64 1.61 -4.40 -7.87
C TRP A 64 1.75 -5.07 -9.24
N GLU A 65 0.65 -5.47 -9.88
CA GLU A 65 0.66 -5.98 -11.25
C GLU A 65 1.07 -4.91 -12.26
N ILE A 66 0.63 -3.66 -12.08
CA ILE A 66 0.98 -2.53 -12.95
C ILE A 66 2.42 -2.07 -12.70
N LEU A 67 2.82 -1.94 -11.44
CA LEU A 67 4.15 -1.49 -11.02
C LEU A 67 5.06 -2.68 -10.72
N LEU A 68 5.19 -3.57 -11.71
CA LEU A 68 5.78 -4.92 -11.52
C LEU A 68 7.22 -4.95 -11.02
N TYR A 69 8.01 -3.88 -11.23
CA TYR A 69 9.37 -3.79 -10.69
C TYR A 69 9.38 -3.37 -9.22
N GLY A 70 8.27 -2.82 -8.73
CA GLY A 70 8.07 -2.42 -7.35
C GLY A 70 8.71 -1.10 -6.99
N SER A 71 8.96 -0.94 -5.69
CA SER A 71 9.45 0.31 -5.12
C SER A 71 10.95 0.50 -5.29
N GLY A 72 11.36 1.72 -5.64
CA GLY A 72 12.75 2.12 -5.77
C GLY A 72 13.49 2.26 -4.44
N ASN A 73 12.77 2.43 -3.34
CA ASN A 73 13.34 2.63 -2.00
C ASN A 73 13.18 1.44 -1.05
N GLN A 74 12.63 0.32 -1.52
CA GLN A 74 12.54 -0.92 -0.74
C GLN A 74 13.64 -1.90 -1.12
N GLN A 75 14.47 -2.26 -0.14
CA GLN A 75 15.64 -3.11 -0.37
C GLN A 75 15.29 -4.44 -1.04
N GLY A 76 14.17 -5.07 -0.66
CA GLY A 76 13.68 -6.33 -1.28
C GLY A 76 13.47 -6.18 -2.79
N HIS A 77 12.72 -5.16 -3.21
CA HIS A 77 12.46 -4.87 -4.62
C HIS A 77 13.71 -4.47 -5.40
N VAL A 78 14.58 -3.65 -4.81
CA VAL A 78 15.85 -3.28 -5.45
C VAL A 78 16.70 -4.52 -5.71
N GLN A 79 16.77 -5.46 -4.76
CA GLN A 79 17.55 -6.69 -4.92
C GLN A 79 16.91 -7.65 -5.92
N SER A 80 15.61 -7.93 -5.79
CA SER A 80 14.90 -8.90 -6.64
C SER A 80 14.85 -8.45 -8.10
N SER A 81 14.72 -7.15 -8.35
CA SER A 81 14.72 -6.55 -9.69
C SER A 81 16.12 -6.24 -10.24
N ARG A 82 17.21 -6.58 -9.53
CA ARG A 82 18.60 -6.23 -9.88
C ARG A 82 18.80 -4.72 -10.12
N GLY A 83 18.14 -3.89 -9.33
CA GLY A 83 18.21 -2.44 -9.36
C GLY A 83 17.30 -1.77 -10.38
N GLU A 84 16.49 -2.52 -11.13
CA GLU A 84 15.55 -1.93 -12.08
C GLU A 84 14.48 -1.09 -11.39
N SER A 85 13.98 -1.50 -10.22
CA SER A 85 13.01 -0.72 -9.44
C SER A 85 13.53 0.67 -9.10
N TYR A 86 14.79 0.77 -8.67
CA TYR A 86 15.46 2.02 -8.34
C TYR A 86 15.61 2.92 -9.58
N LYS A 87 16.17 2.40 -10.68
CA LYS A 87 16.39 3.18 -11.91
C LYS A 87 15.09 3.69 -12.51
N ARG A 88 14.06 2.84 -12.56
CA ARG A 88 12.75 3.16 -13.14
C ARG A 88 11.99 4.16 -12.28
N THR A 89 12.06 4.02 -10.95
CA THR A 89 11.50 5.03 -10.03
C THR A 89 12.19 6.38 -10.19
N ALA A 90 13.52 6.42 -10.33
CA ALA A 90 14.23 7.66 -10.62
C ALA A 90 13.80 8.28 -11.97
N LEU A 91 13.58 7.44 -12.99
CA LEU A 91 13.05 7.88 -14.27
C LEU A 91 11.61 8.40 -14.17
N ALA A 92 10.78 7.81 -13.31
CA ALA A 92 9.41 8.26 -13.05
C ALA A 92 9.39 9.73 -12.59
N TYR A 93 10.17 10.06 -11.55
CA TYR A 93 10.26 11.44 -11.04
C TYR A 93 10.82 12.43 -12.06
N GLU A 94 11.76 11.99 -12.91
CA GLU A 94 12.26 12.82 -14.01
C GLU A 94 11.18 13.06 -15.08
N PHE A 95 10.33 12.08 -15.36
CA PHE A 95 9.28 12.16 -16.37
C PHE A 95 8.06 12.95 -15.91
N GLU A 96 7.71 12.92 -14.63
CA GLU A 96 6.59 13.69 -14.04
C GLU A 96 6.62 15.18 -14.39
N ASN A 97 7.82 15.75 -14.55
CA ASN A 97 7.98 17.18 -14.87
C ASN A 97 8.30 17.46 -16.34
N ARG A 98 8.47 16.42 -17.17
CA ARG A 98 9.06 16.54 -18.52
C ARG A 98 8.21 15.94 -19.63
N VAL A 99 7.27 15.07 -19.31
CA VAL A 99 6.43 14.39 -20.29
C VAL A 99 5.03 14.99 -20.24
N ASP A 100 4.45 15.34 -21.39
CA ASP A 100 3.02 15.65 -21.45
C ASP A 100 2.25 14.34 -21.58
N THR A 101 1.54 13.95 -20.51
CA THR A 101 0.69 12.75 -20.50
C THR A 101 -0.73 13.02 -20.97
N GLY A 102 -1.08 14.29 -21.25
CA GLY A 102 -2.44 14.72 -21.56
C GLY A 102 -3.37 14.82 -20.36
N TYR A 103 -2.89 14.56 -19.13
CA TYR A 103 -3.67 14.67 -17.91
C TYR A 103 -3.35 15.96 -17.15
N SER A 104 -4.37 16.78 -16.90
CA SER A 104 -4.26 18.02 -16.12
C SER A 104 -4.33 17.79 -14.61
N ASN A 105 -4.81 16.63 -14.16
CA ASN A 105 -4.80 16.26 -12.75
C ASN A 105 -3.41 15.67 -12.41
N PRO A 106 -2.66 16.26 -11.46
CA PRO A 106 -1.30 15.82 -11.13
C PRO A 106 -1.24 14.37 -10.65
N ASN A 107 -2.24 13.89 -9.91
CA ASN A 107 -2.27 12.50 -9.43
C ASN A 107 -2.46 11.53 -10.59
N TYR A 108 -3.27 11.90 -11.59
CA TYR A 108 -3.52 11.05 -12.77
C TYR A 108 -2.30 11.03 -13.68
N HIS A 109 -1.66 12.19 -13.82
CA HIS A 109 -0.39 12.32 -14.48
C HIS A 109 0.68 11.41 -13.85
N GLN A 110 0.87 11.51 -12.54
CA GLN A 110 1.86 10.74 -11.79
C GLN A 110 1.59 9.23 -11.87
N ALA A 111 0.35 8.81 -11.66
CA ALA A 111 -0.05 7.41 -11.83
C ALA A 111 0.27 6.89 -13.24
N PHE A 112 0.00 7.68 -14.27
CA PHE A 112 0.27 7.29 -15.66
C PHE A 112 1.78 7.15 -15.93
N VAL A 113 2.59 8.09 -15.42
CA VAL A 113 4.05 8.03 -15.54
C VAL A 113 4.60 6.78 -14.82
N ALA A 114 4.20 6.57 -13.57
CA ALA A 114 4.60 5.41 -12.78
C ALA A 114 4.23 4.10 -13.49
N ALA A 115 3.00 3.98 -13.98
CA ALA A 115 2.53 2.82 -14.74
C ALA A 115 3.35 2.60 -16.02
N SER A 116 3.74 3.67 -16.71
CA SER A 116 4.52 3.60 -17.95
C SER A 116 5.93 3.07 -17.73
N VAL A 117 6.55 3.40 -16.58
CA VAL A 117 7.89 2.88 -16.22
C VAL A 117 7.84 1.63 -15.34
N GLN A 118 6.64 1.25 -14.89
CA GLN A 118 6.32 0.04 -14.11
C GLN A 118 7.04 -0.01 -12.74
N ALA A 119 7.29 1.15 -12.13
CA ALA A 119 7.92 1.29 -10.81
C ALA A 119 7.51 2.61 -10.17
N GLY A 120 7.57 2.67 -8.84
CA GLY A 120 7.37 3.91 -8.09
C GLY A 120 7.43 3.76 -6.58
N ASN A 121 7.59 4.86 -5.84
CA ASN A 121 7.54 4.85 -4.37
C ASN A 121 6.10 5.04 -3.85
N CYS A 122 5.96 5.34 -2.55
CA CYS A 122 4.66 5.38 -1.86
C CYS A 122 3.65 6.35 -2.48
N ASP A 123 4.10 7.51 -2.92
CA ASP A 123 3.33 8.53 -3.65
C ASP A 123 2.77 7.97 -4.96
N GLN A 124 3.63 7.46 -5.83
CA GLN A 124 3.27 6.91 -7.13
C GLN A 124 2.40 5.65 -7.01
N MET A 125 2.71 4.77 -6.06
CA MET A 125 1.88 3.60 -5.75
C MET A 125 0.51 4.01 -5.22
N ALA A 126 0.43 5.02 -4.35
CA ALA A 126 -0.83 5.52 -3.83
C ALA A 126 -1.69 6.19 -4.92
N ASP A 127 -1.09 6.89 -5.88
CA ASP A 127 -1.82 7.48 -7.01
C ASP A 127 -2.43 6.41 -7.93
N VAL A 128 -1.66 5.37 -8.31
CA VAL A 128 -2.17 4.24 -9.10
C VAL A 128 -3.30 3.54 -8.33
N ASN A 129 -3.10 3.29 -7.04
CA ASN A 129 -4.08 2.63 -6.18
C ASN A 129 -5.38 3.46 -6.04
N ALA A 130 -5.26 4.79 -5.89
CA ALA A 130 -6.40 5.68 -5.80
C ALA A 130 -7.24 5.67 -7.09
N LEU A 131 -6.58 5.64 -8.25
CA LEU A 131 -7.25 5.52 -9.53
C LEU A 131 -8.01 4.20 -9.66
N LEU A 132 -7.38 3.07 -9.34
CA LEU A 132 -8.01 1.75 -9.36
C LEU A 132 -9.23 1.70 -8.43
N LEU A 133 -9.12 2.27 -7.23
CA LEU A 133 -10.24 2.36 -6.29
C LEU A 133 -11.37 3.25 -6.81
N SER A 134 -11.04 4.36 -7.45
CA SER A 134 -12.04 5.30 -7.99
C SER A 134 -12.94 4.67 -9.08
N VAL A 135 -12.46 3.62 -9.75
CA VAL A 135 -13.21 2.88 -10.78
C VAL A 135 -13.71 1.50 -10.31
N SER A 136 -13.48 1.14 -9.06
CA SER A 136 -13.81 -0.19 -8.50
C SER A 136 -15.31 -0.44 -8.25
N GLY A 137 -16.15 0.59 -8.45
CA GLY A 137 -17.60 0.51 -8.23
C GLY A 137 -18.02 0.58 -6.76
N ILE A 138 -17.11 0.91 -5.85
CA ILE A 138 -17.47 1.23 -4.46
C ILE A 138 -18.18 2.59 -4.37
N HIS A 139 -19.10 2.70 -3.42
CA HIS A 139 -19.89 3.91 -3.21
C HIS A 139 -19.26 4.86 -2.17
N ASP A 140 -18.21 4.40 -1.50
CA ASP A 140 -17.47 5.15 -0.50
C ASP A 140 -16.50 6.15 -1.16
N ARG A 141 -16.25 7.27 -0.48
CA ARG A 141 -15.28 8.27 -0.94
C ARG A 141 -13.87 7.66 -0.92
N VAL A 142 -13.13 7.85 -2.01
CA VAL A 142 -11.70 7.55 -2.10
C VAL A 142 -10.91 8.85 -1.88
N SER A 143 -9.98 8.83 -0.93
CA SER A 143 -9.12 9.97 -0.59
C SER A 143 -7.67 9.54 -0.62
N LEU A 144 -6.83 10.31 -1.32
CA LEU A 144 -5.38 10.17 -1.23
C LEU A 144 -4.89 10.92 0.00
N VAL A 145 -4.18 10.23 0.89
CA VAL A 145 -3.71 10.76 2.17
C VAL A 145 -2.19 10.89 2.12
N HIS A 146 -1.70 12.08 2.48
CA HIS A 146 -0.27 12.37 2.62
C HIS A 146 0.06 12.56 4.10
N ALA A 147 0.72 11.59 4.70
CA ALA A 147 1.29 11.68 6.04
C ALA A 147 2.66 12.37 5.95
N ASN A 148 2.62 13.70 5.87
CA ASN A 148 3.80 14.54 5.63
C ASN A 148 4.84 14.46 6.75
N ASP A 149 4.42 14.14 7.97
CA ASP A 149 5.27 13.98 9.16
C ASP A 149 6.23 12.79 9.04
N VAL A 150 5.80 11.72 8.37
CA VAL A 150 6.61 10.52 8.10
C VAL A 150 7.01 10.38 6.63
N GLY A 151 6.59 11.31 5.77
CA GLY A 151 6.89 11.30 4.34
C GLY A 151 6.29 10.09 3.61
N HIS A 152 5.02 9.77 3.90
CA HIS A 152 4.32 8.61 3.34
C HIS A 152 3.00 9.00 2.67
N ALA A 153 2.59 8.25 1.66
CA ALA A 153 1.31 8.42 0.98
C ALA A 153 0.57 7.08 0.85
N PHE A 154 -0.75 7.12 1.03
CA PHE A 154 -1.62 5.95 0.95
C PHE A 154 -3.06 6.38 0.64
N VAL A 155 -3.96 5.41 0.44
CA VAL A 155 -5.36 5.69 0.10
C VAL A 155 -6.28 5.33 1.27
N SER A 156 -7.30 6.16 1.49
CA SER A 156 -8.35 5.96 2.48
C SER A 156 -9.70 5.89 1.78
N VAL A 157 -10.51 4.90 2.14
CA VAL A 157 -11.82 4.62 1.55
C VAL A 157 -12.88 4.71 2.64
N GLY A 158 -13.78 5.70 2.55
CA GLY A 158 -14.84 5.96 3.52
C GLY A 158 -14.73 7.34 4.18
N ASP A 159 -15.24 7.46 5.40
CA ASP A 159 -15.21 8.71 6.18
C ASP A 159 -14.34 8.52 7.43
N GLU A 160 -13.18 9.16 7.43
CA GLU A 160 -12.19 9.11 8.51
C GLU A 160 -12.68 9.77 9.81
N ARG A 161 -13.70 10.63 9.73
CA ARG A 161 -14.28 11.30 10.91
C ARG A 161 -15.13 10.36 11.75
N MET A 162 -15.55 9.24 11.16
CA MET A 162 -16.26 8.19 11.89
C MET A 162 -15.25 7.15 12.36
N PRO A 163 -15.13 6.86 13.67
CA PRO A 163 -14.23 5.84 14.18
C PRO A 163 -14.47 4.48 13.51
N GLY A 164 -13.46 3.97 12.79
CA GLY A 164 -13.56 2.74 12.00
C GLY A 164 -14.44 2.86 10.74
N GLY A 165 -14.75 4.09 10.33
CA GLY A 165 -15.54 4.44 9.14
C GLY A 165 -14.72 4.47 7.84
N ALA A 166 -13.41 4.29 7.92
CA ALA A 166 -12.53 4.19 6.78
C ALA A 166 -11.75 2.86 6.74
N VAL A 167 -11.46 2.44 5.51
CA VAL A 167 -10.54 1.37 5.16
C VAL A 167 -9.29 2.02 4.58
N ILE A 168 -8.13 1.60 5.06
CA ILE A 168 -6.84 2.03 4.52
C ILE A 168 -6.40 1.04 3.46
N SER A 169 -6.03 1.57 2.30
CA SER A 169 -5.46 0.86 1.17
C SER A 169 -4.07 1.44 0.90
N ASP A 170 -3.07 0.77 1.47
CA ASP A 170 -1.67 1.12 1.28
C ASP A 170 -1.02 0.06 0.37
N ALA A 171 -0.73 0.46 -0.87
CA ALA A 171 -0.13 -0.40 -1.87
C ALA A 171 1.39 -0.42 -1.80
N TRP A 172 2.02 0.43 -0.99
CA TRP A 172 3.48 0.54 -0.98
C TRP A 172 4.19 -0.63 -0.28
N PRO A 173 3.74 -1.16 0.88
CA PRO A 173 4.41 -2.29 1.51
C PRO A 173 4.34 -3.56 0.64
N GLU A 174 5.46 -4.29 0.53
CA GLU A 174 5.58 -5.55 -0.24
C GLU A 174 4.50 -6.60 0.11
N PHE A 175 4.12 -6.67 1.39
CA PHE A 175 3.05 -7.55 1.88
C PHE A 175 1.84 -6.76 2.40
N GLY A 176 1.60 -5.59 1.81
CA GLY A 176 0.49 -4.70 2.16
C GLY A 176 -0.87 -5.36 1.97
N ARG A 177 -1.79 -5.09 2.88
CA ARG A 177 -3.20 -5.50 2.81
C ARG A 177 -4.07 -4.36 3.24
N ALA A 178 -5.30 -4.32 2.72
CA ALA A 178 -6.27 -3.34 3.18
C ALA A 178 -6.62 -3.60 4.65
N LEU A 179 -6.58 -2.55 5.47
CA LEU A 179 -6.83 -2.60 6.91
C LEU A 179 -7.99 -1.68 7.28
N LEU A 180 -8.66 -1.95 8.39
CA LEU A 180 -9.52 -0.93 8.99
C LEU A 180 -8.62 0.19 9.54
N GLN A 181 -9.06 1.44 9.45
CA GLN A 181 -8.28 2.59 9.93
C GLN A 181 -7.77 2.44 11.36
N ARG A 182 -8.59 1.86 12.26
CA ARG A 182 -8.20 1.63 13.67
C ARG A 182 -7.06 0.62 13.85
N ASP A 183 -6.83 -0.23 12.85
CA ASP A 183 -5.82 -1.28 12.85
C ASP A 183 -4.58 -0.85 12.04
N PHE A 184 -4.66 0.31 11.37
CA PHE A 184 -3.57 0.93 10.64
C PHE A 184 -2.75 1.83 11.56
N ALA A 185 -1.44 1.62 11.56
CA ALA A 185 -0.49 2.46 12.27
C ALA A 185 0.68 2.79 11.35
N LEU A 186 0.89 4.08 11.11
CA LEU A 186 2.16 4.59 10.61
C LEU A 186 3.09 4.67 11.81
N ALA A 187 4.30 4.12 11.72
CA ALA A 187 5.26 4.25 12.81
C ALA A 187 5.71 5.72 12.93
N GLY A 188 5.00 6.48 13.77
CA GLY A 188 5.27 7.86 14.18
C GLY A 188 4.41 8.14 15.41
N GLN A 189 4.99 8.67 16.49
CA GLN A 189 4.42 8.64 17.84
C GLN A 189 3.14 9.46 18.07
N THR A 190 2.50 10.01 17.05
CA THR A 190 1.32 10.88 17.19
C THR A 190 0.57 10.95 15.86
N PRO A 191 -0.70 10.53 15.77
CA PRO A 191 -1.59 10.88 14.66
C PRO A 191 -1.94 12.37 14.66
#